data_AF-A0A261UF74-F1
#
_entry.id   AF-A0A261UF74-F1
#
_cell.length_a   1.000
_cell.length_b   1.000
_cell.length_c   1.000
_cell.angle_alpha   90.00
_cell.angle_beta   90.00
_cell.angle_gamma   90.00
#
_symmetry.space_group_name_H-M   'P 1'
#
loop_
_entity.id
_entity.type
_entity.pdbx_description
1 polymer ?
#
loop_
_entity_poly.entity_id
_entity_poly.type
_entity_poly.pdbx_seq_one_letter_code
_entity_poly.pdbx_strand_id
1 'polypeptide(L)' 'MVDGGATFWLETGHRYVACRCAAEVLRRVERGTGLTGAAALRAAENELVEEANRRLAEREALPLRLAYHD' A
#
# COMPACT_ATOMS: atom_id res chain seq x y z
N MET A 1 1.04 11.57 17.20
CA MET A 1 0.44 10.22 17.16
C MET A 1 1.16 9.46 16.07
N VAL A 2 1.94 8.42 16.42
CA VAL A 2 2.64 7.60 15.41
C VAL A 2 1.56 6.76 14.74
N ASP A 3 1.19 7.17 13.54
CA ASP A 3 0.21 6.49 12.70
C ASP A 3 0.75 5.09 12.38
N GLY A 4 0.25 4.09 13.11
CA GLY A 4 0.75 2.71 13.16
C GLY A 4 0.45 1.87 11.92
N GLY A 5 0.41 2.52 10.75
CA GLY A 5 0.37 1.85 9.46
C GLY A 5 1.72 1.27 9.07
N ALA A 6 1.72 0.37 8.10
CA ALA A 6 2.94 -0.20 7.52
C ALA A 6 3.25 0.46 6.17
N THR A 7 4.50 0.83 5.94
CA THR A 7 4.94 1.36 4.65
C THR A 7 5.64 0.26 3.85
N PHE A 8 5.30 0.12 2.59
CA PHE A 8 5.91 -0.83 1.66
C PHE A 8 6.09 -0.19 0.28
N TRP A 9 6.95 -0.78 -0.54
CA TRP A 9 7.25 -0.29 -1.88
C TRP A 9 6.79 -1.30 -2.91
N LEU A 10 6.09 -0.84 -3.94
CA LEU A 10 5.72 -1.65 -5.10
C LEU A 10 6.57 -1.24 -6.30
N GLU A 11 7.14 -2.21 -7.01
CA GLU A 11 7.84 -1.98 -8.26
C GLU A 11 6.87 -2.20 -9.43
N THR A 12 6.66 -1.17 -10.26
CA THR A 12 5.76 -1.26 -11.43
C THR A 12 6.56 -1.34 -12.74
N GLY A 13 7.73 -1.99 -12.72
CA GLY A 13 8.65 -2.17 -13.88
C GLY A 13 9.40 -0.91 -14.35
N HIS A 14 8.83 0.29 -14.15
CA HIS A 14 9.42 1.56 -14.56
C HIS A 14 9.63 2.55 -13.40
N ARG A 15 9.05 2.27 -12.23
CA ARG A 15 9.14 3.13 -11.04
C ARG A 15 8.83 2.33 -9.77
N TYR A 16 9.25 2.90 -8.64
CA TYR A 16 8.83 2.47 -7.32
C TYR A 16 7.69 3.37 -6.81
N VAL A 17 6.65 2.74 -6.28
CA VAL A 17 5.50 3.43 -5.66
C VAL A 17 5.55 3.18 -4.16
N ALA A 18 5.64 4.25 -3.37
CA ALA A 18 5.51 4.18 -1.92
C ALA A 18 4.04 3.96 -1.55
N CYS A 19 3.75 2.87 -0.86
CA CYS A 19 2.42 2.52 -0.39
C CYS A 19 2.36 2.54 1.14
N ARG A 20 1.26 3.06 1.68
CA ARG A 20 0.98 3.05 3.12
C ARG A 20 -0.25 2.19 3.37
N CYS A 21 -0.07 1.07 4.06
CA CYS A 21 -1.15 0.27 4.60
C CYS A 21 -1.68 0.95 5.87
N ALA A 22 -2.98 1.23 5.90
CA ALA A 22 -3.63 1.81 7.07
C ALA A 22 -3.58 0.84 8.27
N ALA A 23 -3.40 1.37 9.47
CA ALA A 23 -3.32 0.58 10.69
C ALA A 23 -4.56 -0.31 10.91
N GLU A 24 -5.73 0.13 10.45
CA GLU A 24 -6.99 -0.63 10.54
C GLU A 24 -6.99 -1.90 9.68
N VAL A 25 -6.43 -1.81 8.47
CA VAL A 25 -6.30 -2.95 7.56
C VAL A 25 -5.34 -3.98 8.15
N LEU A 26 -4.21 -3.52 8.67
CA LEU A 26 -3.25 -4.38 9.35
C LEU A 26 -3.90 -5.09 10.55
N ARG A 27 -4.56 -4.35 11.44
CA ARG A 27 -5.27 -4.92 12.60
C ARG A 27 -6.36 -5.92 12.22
N ARG A 28 -7.05 -5.71 11.10
CA ARG A 28 -8.07 -6.65 10.60
C ARG A 28 -7.42 -7.98 10.22
N VAL A 29 -6.30 -7.93 9.51
CA VAL A 29 -5.55 -9.12 9.08
C VAL A 29 -4.94 -9.84 10.28
N GLU A 30 -4.38 -9.09 11.23
CA GLU A 30 -3.85 -9.65 12.48
C GLU A 30 -4.93 -10.41 13.26
N ARG A 31 -6.14 -9.86 13.37
CA ARG A 31 -7.26 -10.55 14.02
C ARG A 31 -7.75 -11.78 13.26
N GLY A 32 -7.77 -11.72 11.92
CA GLY A 32 -8.27 -12.81 11.09
C GLY A 32 -7.31 -14.00 10.97
N THR A 33 -6.00 -13.74 11.10
CA THR A 33 -4.95 -14.74 10.86
C THR A 33 -4.16 -15.12 12.12
N GLY A 34 -4.23 -14.31 13.18
CA GLY A 34 -3.38 -14.44 14.37
C GLY A 34 -1.92 -14.02 14.13
N LEU A 35 -1.57 -13.59 12.92
CA LEU A 35 -0.24 -13.09 12.58
C LEU A 35 -0.07 -11.65 13.06
N THR A 36 1.16 -11.17 13.19
CA THR A 36 1.45 -9.79 13.63
C THR A 36 2.53 -9.13 12.75
N GLY A 37 2.49 -7.80 12.68
CA GLY A 37 3.53 -6.99 12.04
C GLY A 37 3.81 -7.41 10.60
N ALA A 38 5.07 -7.74 10.29
CA ALA A 38 5.50 -8.11 8.93
C ALA A 38 4.84 -9.40 8.41
N ALA A 39 4.49 -10.35 9.28
CA ALA A 39 3.81 -11.57 8.87
C ALA A 39 2.36 -11.29 8.46
N ALA A 40 1.67 -10.43 9.21
CA ALA A 40 0.33 -9.97 8.83
C ALA A 40 0.37 -9.12 7.54
N LEU A 41 1.41 -8.30 7.35
CA LEU A 41 1.60 -7.54 6.12
C LEU A 41 1.77 -8.45 4.90
N ARG A 42 2.59 -9.50 5.01
CA ARG A 42 2.76 -10.52 3.95
C ARG A 42 1.47 -11.28 3.67
N ALA A 43 0.70 -11.62 4.71
CA ALA A 43 -0.59 -12.27 4.51
C ALA A 43 -1.59 -11.38 3.74
N ALA A 44 -1.44 -10.06 3.85
CA ALA A 44 -2.26 -9.07 3.14
C ALA A 44 -1.68 -8.63 1.79
N GLU A 45 -0.52 -9.16 1.36
CA GLU A 45 0.27 -8.64 0.25
C GLU A 45 -0.54 -8.57 -1.05
N ASN A 46 -1.22 -9.66 -1.43
CA ASN A 46 -2.00 -9.70 -2.66
C ASN A 46 -3.14 -8.65 -2.67
N GLU A 47 -3.91 -8.55 -1.58
CA GLU A 47 -4.99 -7.56 -1.47
C GLU A 47 -4.45 -6.12 -1.54
N LEU A 48 -3.30 -5.87 -0.90
CA LEU A 48 -2.66 -4.55 -0.88
C LEU A 48 -2.08 -4.17 -2.26
N VAL A 49 -1.50 -5.13 -2.97
CA VAL A 49 -1.00 -4.96 -4.34
C VAL A 49 -2.15 -4.70 -5.30
N GLU A 50 -3.23 -5.46 -5.23
CA GLU A 50 -4.40 -5.29 -6.09
C GLU A 50 -5.07 -3.92 -5.88
N GLU A 51 -5.26 -3.50 -4.64
CA GLU A 51 -5.84 -2.19 -4.32
C GLU A 51 -4.92 -1.05 -4.77
N ALA A 52 -3.61 -1.18 -4.56
CA ALA A 52 -2.65 -0.19 -5.03
C ALA A 52 -2.65 -0.06 -6.56
N ASN A 53 -2.68 -1.19 -7.28
CA ASN A 53 -2.76 -1.21 -8.74
C ASN A 53 -4.07 -0.59 -9.26
N ARG A 54 -5.20 -0.86 -8.59
CA ARG A 54 -6.50 -0.25 -8.94
C ARG A 54 -6.47 1.26 -8.81
N ARG A 55 -6.00 1.78 -7.66
CA ARG A 55 -5.85 3.22 -7.44
C ARG A 55 -4.88 3.87 -8.40
N LEU A 56 -3.82 3.15 -8.77
CA LEU A 56 -2.86 3.62 -9.75
C LEU A 56 -3.50 3.76 -11.12
N ALA A 57 -4.23 2.74 -11.58
CA ALA A 57 -4.96 2.78 -12.85
C ALA A 57 -6.00 3.92 -12.89
N GLU A 58 -6.74 4.12 -11.79
CA GLU A 58 -7.69 5.24 -11.66
C GLU A 58 -7.01 6.61 -11.73
N ARG A 59 -5.81 6.74 -11.13
CA ARG A 59 -5.05 7.99 -11.11
C ARG A 59 -4.29 8.27 -12.40
N GLU A 60 -3.75 7.25 -13.06
CA GLU A 60 -3.04 7.41 -14.33
C GLU A 60 -3.97 7.68 -15.51
N ALA A 61 -5.27 7.42 -15.36
CA ALA A 61 -6.28 7.93 -16.27
C ALA A 61 -6.43 9.47 -16.22
N LEU A 62 -5.89 10.13 -15.19
CA LEU A 62 -5.74 11.59 -15.15
C LEU A 62 -4.46 11.98 -15.90
N PRO A 63 -4.41 13.13 -16.60
CA PRO A 63 -3.22 13.51 -17.35
C PRO A 63 -2.01 13.57 -16.42
N LEU A 64 -0.99 12.75 -16.73
CA LEU A 64 0.29 12.71 -16.04
C LEU A 64 0.91 14.11 -16.08
N ARG A 65 0.85 14.82 -14.95
CA ARG A 65 1.50 16.12 -14.78
C ARG A 65 2.77 15.90 -13.97
N LEU A 66 3.92 16.29 -14.52
CA LEU A 66 5.14 16.45 -13.74
C LEU A 66 4.85 17.51 -12.66
N ALA A 67 4.84 17.09 -11.40
CA ALA A 67 4.76 18.00 -10.26
C ALA A 67 6.15 18.09 -9.63
N TYR A 68 6.77 19.27 -9.75
CA TYR A 68 7.90 19.65 -8.92
C TYR A 68 7.37 20.07 -7.55
N HIS A 69 7.98 19.55 -6.49
CA HIS A 69 7.84 20.10 -5.15
C HIS A 69 9.09 20.95 -4.86
N ASP A 70 8.87 22.17 -4.40
CA ASP A 70 9.90 23.10 -3.91
C ASP A 70 10.49 22.61 -2.57
#